data_AF-A0A1F9UCK9-F1
#
_entry.id   AF-A0A1F9UCK9-F1
#
_cell.length_a   1.000
_cell.length_b   1.000
_cell.length_c   1.000
_cell.angle_alpha   90.00
_cell.angle_beta   90.00
_cell.angle_gamma   90.00
#
_symmetry.space_group_name_H-M   'P 1'
#
loop_
_entity.id
_entity.type
_entity.pdbx_description
1 polymer ?
#
loop_
_entity_poly.entity_id
_entity_poly.type
_entity_poly.pdbx_seq_one_letter_code
_entity_poly.pdbx_strand_id
1 'polypeptide(L)'
;MNLLLVLIFSLALSPAVLSRAGMMEEETKISAALQSQLKAKLDDMLGAGRASVWVKAELSLDPRIKQAVERSLEPPAPAPAPVETEPAETQTAPVSKRLNLPGFLPKSEAPAPAKESKVIIIQHPPQPAQAPAVGSELALAAGTRVKKIGVKISLDRGVPAKKEAEIRALVLDLIGSEPAIERVKMPTVWHRIWGDPGLVSGLAAKAALALAGIAVALLALWVFTRAFNKMGQKIDKAVDLLPARGLDPYEGRFLIDVPLQKIGLLHFLLHQEPAENIAMVVPHLRDDARRAFLELLPQEKTVEVLASLESVRFVEKDVLERLKNEIEGRVNSAVGGLEQIAKIVEGTELASRSEILEILKSRKPELYAALQGRLLEFKGTGGMTHGR
;
A
#
# COMPACT_ATOMS: atom_id res chain seq x y z
N MET A 1 -10.66 -0.33 -37.30
CA MET A 1 -11.02 1.07 -37.63
C MET A 1 -12.05 1.71 -36.68
N ASN A 2 -12.80 0.94 -35.86
CA ASN A 2 -13.79 1.50 -34.91
C ASN A 2 -13.25 1.87 -33.52
N LEU A 3 -11.97 1.59 -33.22
CA LEU A 3 -11.38 1.92 -31.91
C LEU A 3 -10.83 3.36 -31.84
N LEU A 4 -10.52 3.97 -32.99
CA LEU A 4 -9.93 5.32 -33.06
C LEU A 4 -10.98 6.43 -32.85
N LEU A 5 -12.26 6.13 -33.09
CA LEU A 5 -13.36 7.11 -33.03
C LEU A 5 -13.91 7.32 -31.61
N VAL A 6 -13.67 6.36 -30.70
CA VAL A 6 -14.06 6.47 -29.27
C VAL A 6 -13.04 7.30 -28.47
N LEU A 7 -11.78 7.34 -28.91
CA LEU A 7 -10.71 8.07 -28.25
C LEU A 7 -10.77 9.59 -28.49
N ILE A 8 -11.32 10.04 -29.62
CA ILE A 8 -11.45 11.47 -29.96
C ILE A 8 -12.65 12.12 -29.23
N PHE A 9 -13.65 11.34 -28.80
CA PHE A 9 -14.81 11.86 -28.07
C PHE A 9 -14.55 12.07 -26.55
N SER A 10 -13.41 11.61 -26.03
CA SER A 10 -13.06 11.75 -24.60
C SER A 10 -12.25 13.02 -24.28
N LEU A 11 -11.91 13.86 -25.26
CA LEU A 11 -10.98 14.98 -25.07
C LEU A 11 -11.59 16.39 -25.18
N ALA A 12 -12.91 16.52 -25.01
CA ALA A 12 -13.58 17.83 -25.03
C ALA A 12 -14.59 18.00 -23.88
N LEU A 13 -14.26 17.54 -22.67
CA LEU A 13 -14.93 18.07 -21.48
C LEU A 13 -14.35 19.46 -21.20
N SER A 14 -15.14 20.50 -21.49
CA SER A 14 -14.77 21.88 -21.17
C SER A 14 -14.41 21.99 -19.67
N PRO A 15 -13.39 22.77 -19.29
CA PRO A 15 -12.96 22.94 -17.89
C PRO A 15 -14.09 23.45 -16.96
N ALA A 16 -15.12 24.09 -17.51
CA ALA A 16 -16.33 24.48 -16.78
C ALA A 16 -17.15 23.28 -16.23
N VAL A 17 -17.10 22.11 -16.87
CA VAL A 17 -17.81 20.90 -16.43
C VAL A 17 -17.06 20.20 -15.28
N LEU A 18 -15.72 20.23 -15.31
CA LEU A 18 -14.90 19.67 -14.23
C LEU A 18 -14.99 20.47 -12.93
N SER A 19 -15.06 21.81 -12.99
CA SER A 19 -15.22 22.64 -11.78
C SER A 19 -16.59 22.49 -11.11
N ARG A 20 -17.64 22.15 -11.88
CA ARG A 20 -18.98 21.87 -11.33
C ARG A 20 -19.04 20.52 -10.62
N ALA A 21 -18.22 19.55 -11.02
CA ALA A 21 -18.16 18.23 -10.39
C ALA A 21 -17.52 18.29 -8.99
N GLY A 22 -16.47 19.09 -8.80
CA GLY A 22 -15.82 19.26 -7.49
C GLY A 22 -16.74 19.84 -6.42
N MET A 23 -17.59 20.82 -6.77
CA MET A 23 -18.54 21.42 -5.81
C MET A 23 -19.66 20.46 -5.40
N MET A 24 -20.13 19.58 -6.31
CA MET A 24 -21.15 18.57 -5.96
C MET A 24 -20.59 17.52 -4.98
N GLU A 25 -19.28 17.25 -5.03
CA GLU A 25 -18.64 16.31 -4.11
C GLU A 25 -18.51 16.90 -2.69
N GLU A 26 -18.21 18.18 -2.56
CA GLU A 26 -18.19 18.86 -1.26
C GLU A 26 -19.60 18.97 -0.66
N GLU A 27 -20.63 19.26 -1.46
CA GLU A 27 -22.03 19.27 -1.02
C GLU A 27 -22.47 17.90 -0.48
N THR A 28 -22.11 16.81 -1.17
CA THR A 28 -22.46 15.45 -0.76
C THR A 28 -21.71 15.02 0.50
N LYS A 29 -20.43 15.40 0.66
CA LYS A 29 -19.66 15.12 1.87
C LYS A 29 -20.19 15.86 3.09
N ILE A 30 -20.47 17.16 2.97
CA ILE A 30 -20.99 17.97 4.07
C ILE A 30 -22.39 17.50 4.47
N SER A 31 -23.27 17.23 3.49
CA SER A 31 -24.62 16.75 3.78
C SER A 31 -24.62 15.35 4.42
N ALA A 32 -23.76 14.43 3.95
CA ALA A 32 -23.63 13.10 4.54
C ALA A 32 -23.08 13.14 5.97
N ALA A 33 -22.09 14.00 6.24
CA ALA A 33 -21.52 14.18 7.58
C ALA A 33 -22.54 14.78 8.56
N LEU A 34 -23.29 15.80 8.13
CA LEU A 34 -24.35 16.39 8.96
C LEU A 34 -25.47 15.38 9.22
N GLN A 35 -25.88 14.65 8.18
CA GLN A 35 -26.94 13.65 8.27
C GLN A 35 -26.56 12.51 9.23
N SER A 36 -25.31 12.05 9.21
CA SER A 36 -24.85 10.99 10.12
C SER A 36 -24.83 11.46 11.59
N GLN A 37 -24.35 12.67 11.86
CA GLN A 37 -24.34 13.25 13.21
C GLN A 37 -25.75 13.49 13.76
N LEU A 38 -26.65 14.07 12.95
CA LEU A 38 -28.05 14.28 13.33
C LEU A 38 -28.75 12.95 13.58
N LYS A 39 -28.53 11.96 12.71
CA LYS A 39 -29.13 10.63 12.86
C LYS A 39 -28.66 9.95 14.15
N ALA A 40 -27.35 9.97 14.45
CA ALA A 40 -26.81 9.37 15.66
C ALA A 40 -27.41 9.99 16.93
N LYS A 41 -27.50 11.34 17.00
CA LYS A 41 -28.13 12.03 18.14
C LYS A 41 -29.63 11.73 18.25
N LEU A 42 -30.34 11.65 17.13
CA LEU A 42 -31.76 11.32 17.12
C LEU A 42 -32.04 9.87 17.53
N ASP A 43 -31.21 8.93 17.08
CA ASP A 43 -31.30 7.51 17.47
C ASP A 43 -31.01 7.34 18.97
N ASP A 44 -30.11 8.13 19.56
CA ASP A 44 -29.84 8.15 21.01
C ASP A 44 -31.06 8.68 21.82
N MET A 45 -31.69 9.76 21.35
CA MET A 45 -32.83 10.37 22.05
C MET A 45 -34.15 9.61 21.89
N LEU A 46 -34.37 8.99 20.72
CA LEU A 46 -35.66 8.39 20.33
C LEU A 46 -35.63 6.87 20.29
N GLY A 47 -34.44 6.26 20.22
CA GLY A 47 -34.25 4.86 19.87
C GLY A 47 -34.14 4.66 18.36
N ALA A 48 -33.31 3.69 17.96
CA ALA A 48 -33.01 3.38 16.57
C ALA A 48 -34.28 3.20 15.71
N GLY A 49 -34.39 3.97 14.62
CA GLY A 49 -35.43 3.79 13.60
C GLY A 49 -36.78 4.47 13.90
N ARG A 50 -36.87 5.32 14.94
CA ARG A 50 -38.07 6.14 15.20
C ARG A 50 -38.08 7.51 14.50
N ALA A 51 -36.97 7.88 13.88
CA ALA A 51 -36.85 9.11 13.11
C ALA A 51 -36.06 8.87 11.83
N SER A 52 -36.41 9.63 10.78
CA SER A 52 -35.65 9.69 9.53
C SER A 52 -35.32 11.15 9.25
N VAL A 53 -34.03 11.42 9.06
CA VAL A 53 -33.53 12.77 8.78
C VAL A 53 -33.12 12.87 7.33
N TRP A 54 -33.66 13.89 6.65
CA TRP A 54 -33.26 14.27 5.32
C TRP A 54 -32.69 15.69 5.37
N VAL A 55 -31.37 15.79 5.21
CA VAL A 55 -30.67 17.08 5.16
C VAL A 55 -30.51 17.45 3.69
N LYS A 56 -31.07 18.59 3.28
CA LYS A 56 -30.80 19.19 1.97
C LYS A 56 -30.00 20.46 2.18
N ALA A 57 -28.69 20.39 1.99
CA ALA A 57 -27.84 21.57 1.96
C ALA A 57 -27.92 22.18 0.56
N GLU A 58 -28.31 23.45 0.44
CA GLU A 58 -28.22 24.20 -0.82
C GLU A 58 -27.11 25.23 -0.66
N LEU A 59 -25.94 24.98 -1.25
CA LEU A 59 -24.86 25.97 -1.26
C LEU A 59 -25.13 27.00 -2.36
N SER A 60 -25.78 28.11 -1.99
CA SER A 60 -25.85 29.27 -2.89
C SER A 60 -24.56 30.08 -2.76
N LEU A 61 -23.68 30.06 -3.77
CA LEU A 61 -22.54 30.98 -3.83
C LEU A 61 -23.03 32.42 -4.02
N ASP A 62 -22.34 33.36 -3.38
CA ASP A 62 -22.55 34.79 -3.61
C ASP A 62 -22.31 35.12 -5.09
N PRO A 63 -23.24 35.82 -5.78
CA PRO A 63 -23.10 36.15 -7.20
C PRO A 63 -21.82 36.94 -7.51
N ARG A 64 -21.24 37.66 -6.54
CA ARG A 64 -19.96 38.36 -6.70
C ARG A 64 -18.78 37.40 -6.80
N ILE A 65 -18.80 36.31 -6.03
CA ILE A 65 -17.77 35.27 -6.09
C ILE A 65 -17.92 34.47 -7.38
N LYS A 66 -19.16 34.20 -7.81
CA LYS A 66 -19.42 33.57 -9.10
C LYS A 66 -18.80 34.37 -10.25
N GLN A 67 -18.97 35.70 -10.27
CA GLN A 67 -18.33 36.58 -11.25
C GLN A 67 -16.80 36.67 -11.10
N ALA A 68 -16.27 36.64 -9.87
CA ALA A 68 -14.81 36.67 -9.65
C ALA A 68 -14.14 35.39 -10.16
N VAL A 69 -14.72 34.22 -9.87
CA VAL A 69 -14.25 32.93 -10.38
C VAL A 69 -14.38 32.87 -11.91
N GLU A 70 -15.47 33.37 -12.47
CA GLU A 70 -15.69 33.41 -13.93
C GLU A 70 -14.68 34.35 -14.63
N ARG A 71 -14.31 35.48 -14.02
CA ARG A 71 -13.23 36.36 -14.50
C ARG A 71 -11.84 35.78 -14.35
N SER A 72 -11.58 34.97 -13.31
CA SER A 72 -10.30 34.29 -13.14
C SER A 72 -10.11 33.09 -14.08
N LEU A 73 -11.20 32.63 -14.71
CA LEU A 73 -11.21 31.53 -15.68
C LEU A 73 -11.21 32.02 -17.13
N GLU A 74 -11.37 33.33 -17.39
CA GLU A 74 -11.10 33.89 -18.71
C GLU A 74 -9.60 33.72 -19.01
N PRO A 75 -9.24 33.03 -20.11
CA PRO A 75 -7.85 32.84 -20.48
C PRO A 75 -7.21 34.23 -20.65
N PRO A 76 -6.04 34.49 -20.04
CA PRO A 76 -5.39 35.79 -20.14
C PRO A 76 -5.20 36.12 -21.63
N ALA A 77 -5.60 37.34 -22.00
CA ALA A 77 -5.44 37.83 -23.36
C ALA A 77 -4.00 37.55 -23.84
N PRO A 78 -3.80 37.09 -25.08
CA PRO A 78 -2.50 36.69 -25.59
C PRO A 78 -1.51 37.84 -25.38
N ALA A 79 -0.47 37.58 -24.59
CA ALA A 79 0.55 38.58 -24.31
C ALA A 79 1.17 39.07 -25.63
N PRO A 80 1.43 40.38 -25.77
CA PRO A 80 2.12 40.90 -26.94
C PRO A 80 3.49 40.23 -27.06
N ALA A 81 3.85 39.87 -28.29
CA ALA A 81 5.06 39.11 -28.60
C ALA A 81 6.32 39.74 -27.98
N PRO A 82 7.27 38.95 -27.46
CA PRO A 82 8.50 39.47 -26.88
C PRO A 82 9.35 40.12 -27.97
N VAL A 83 9.78 41.36 -27.72
CA VAL A 83 10.79 42.04 -28.52
C VAL A 83 12.14 41.34 -28.27
N GLU A 84 12.70 40.76 -29.32
CA GLU A 84 14.07 40.24 -29.37
C GLU A 84 15.05 41.32 -28.90
N THR A 85 15.76 41.03 -27.80
CA THR A 85 16.90 41.83 -27.35
C THR A 85 18.13 40.93 -27.39
N GLU A 86 19.16 41.38 -28.10
CA GLU A 86 20.42 40.68 -28.33
C GLU A 86 21.14 40.23 -27.04
N PRO A 87 21.92 39.13 -27.09
CA PRO A 87 22.57 38.55 -25.93
C PRO A 87 23.86 39.30 -25.55
N ALA A 88 23.92 39.76 -24.30
CA ALA A 88 25.17 40.15 -23.67
C ALA A 88 25.89 38.91 -23.11
N GLU A 89 27.13 38.71 -23.57
CA GLU A 89 28.06 37.71 -23.06
C GLU A 89 28.22 37.81 -21.53
N THR A 90 28.03 36.70 -20.82
CA THR A 90 28.40 36.59 -19.41
C THR A 90 29.41 35.46 -19.24
N GLN A 91 30.56 35.87 -18.72
CA GLN A 91 31.77 35.10 -18.49
C GLN A 91 31.54 33.96 -17.49
N THR A 92 32.15 32.81 -17.80
CA THR A 92 32.20 31.61 -16.97
C THR A 92 33.22 31.78 -15.83
N ALA A 93 32.79 31.56 -14.59
CA ALA A 93 33.67 31.37 -13.44
C ALA A 93 33.56 29.92 -12.92
N PRO A 94 34.67 29.22 -12.64
CA PRO A 94 34.65 27.83 -12.21
C PRO A 94 34.30 27.70 -10.73
N VAL A 95 33.08 27.22 -10.46
CA VAL A 95 32.63 26.89 -9.10
C VAL A 95 33.13 25.48 -8.74
N SER A 96 34.20 25.42 -7.95
CA SER A 96 34.69 24.20 -7.31
C SER A 96 33.84 23.89 -6.07
N LYS A 97 32.76 23.12 -6.25
CA LYS A 97 32.01 22.52 -5.14
C LYS A 97 32.76 21.29 -4.62
N ARG A 98 33.47 21.44 -3.49
CA ARG A 98 33.88 20.31 -2.66
C ARG A 98 32.63 19.77 -1.96
N LEU A 99 32.22 18.57 -2.36
CA LEU A 99 31.16 17.78 -1.75
C LEU A 99 31.71 17.17 -0.45
N ASN A 100 31.34 17.75 0.69
CA ASN A 100 31.62 17.14 2.01
C ASN A 100 30.59 16.04 2.25
N LEU A 101 31.00 14.79 2.13
CA LEU A 101 30.23 13.62 2.56
C LEU A 101 30.32 13.50 4.10
N PRO A 102 29.21 13.47 4.84
CA PRO A 102 29.21 13.11 6.25
C PRO A 102 29.26 11.58 6.38
N GLY A 103 30.25 11.03 7.09
CA GLY A 103 30.10 9.69 7.67
C GLY A 103 31.29 8.74 7.69
N PHE A 104 32.44 9.02 7.07
CA PHE A 104 33.60 8.13 7.20
C PHE A 104 34.91 8.92 7.22
N LEU A 105 35.44 9.17 8.42
CA LEU A 105 36.85 9.50 8.60
C LEU A 105 37.54 8.38 9.40
N PRO A 106 38.80 8.05 9.04
CA PRO A 106 39.61 7.07 9.72
C PRO A 106 39.98 7.54 11.14
N LYS A 107 40.20 6.55 12.00
CA LYS A 107 40.63 6.66 13.40
C LYS A 107 41.90 7.52 13.50
N SER A 108 41.75 8.79 13.91
CA SER A 108 42.86 9.70 14.17
C SER A 108 43.32 9.58 15.62
N GLU A 109 44.63 9.56 15.74
CA GLU A 109 45.50 9.43 16.90
C GLU A 109 45.26 10.54 17.95
N ALA A 110 45.43 10.18 19.22
CA ALA A 110 45.09 11.01 20.37
C ALA A 110 45.93 12.29 20.52
N PRO A 111 45.32 13.39 20.97
CA PRO A 111 46.02 14.37 21.78
C PRO A 111 45.39 14.56 23.18
N ALA A 112 46.27 14.97 24.09
CA ALA A 112 46.14 15.13 25.53
C ALA A 112 45.00 16.07 26.02
N PRO A 113 44.64 16.02 27.33
CA PRO A 113 43.40 16.59 27.83
C PRO A 113 43.54 18.06 28.24
N ALA A 114 42.56 18.89 27.88
CA ALA A 114 42.35 20.18 28.56
C ALA A 114 40.92 20.72 28.42
N LYS A 115 40.33 20.91 29.61
CA LYS A 115 39.43 21.99 30.05
C LYS A 115 37.91 21.81 29.85
N GLU A 116 37.31 21.52 31.00
CA GLU A 116 35.91 21.66 31.36
C GLU A 116 35.30 22.99 30.88
N SER A 117 34.19 22.88 30.16
CA SER A 117 33.24 23.98 30.02
C SER A 117 31.85 23.48 30.42
N LYS A 118 31.40 24.02 31.55
CA LYS A 118 30.12 23.79 32.21
C LYS A 118 29.01 24.43 31.38
N VAL A 119 28.28 23.63 30.61
CA VAL A 119 27.05 24.06 29.93
C VAL A 119 25.86 23.77 30.85
N ILE A 120 25.18 24.85 31.24
CA ILE A 120 23.98 24.84 32.07
C ILE A 120 22.81 24.39 31.18
N ILE A 121 22.27 23.20 31.45
CA ILE A 121 21.04 22.70 30.84
C ILE A 121 19.88 23.24 31.68
N ILE A 122 19.13 24.20 31.14
CA ILE A 122 17.83 24.61 31.68
C ILE A 122 16.80 23.61 31.16
N GLN A 123 16.41 22.65 32.00
CA GLN A 123 15.27 21.77 31.75
C GLN A 123 13.97 22.56 31.94
N HIS A 124 13.16 22.64 30.88
CA HIS A 124 11.76 23.02 30.96
C HIS A 124 10.91 21.73 31.04
N PRO A 125 9.99 21.58 32.01
CA PRO A 125 9.18 20.38 32.14
C PRO A 125 8.12 20.28 31.02
N PRO A 126 7.79 19.06 30.58
CA PRO A 126 6.89 18.82 29.46
C PRO A 126 5.43 19.09 29.85
N GLN A 127 4.79 19.96 29.08
CA GLN A 127 3.37 20.27 29.17
C GLN A 127 2.56 19.11 28.54
N PRO A 128 1.54 18.56 29.21
CA PRO A 128 0.80 17.40 28.71
C PRO A 128 0.01 17.76 27.45
N ALA A 129 0.21 16.93 26.41
CA ALA A 129 -0.43 17.03 25.11
C ALA A 129 -1.95 16.93 25.22
N GLN A 130 -2.64 18.02 24.88
CA GLN A 130 -4.07 18.00 24.61
C GLN A 130 -4.29 17.44 23.20
N ALA A 131 -5.12 16.41 23.09
CA ALA A 131 -5.52 15.82 21.83
C ALA A 131 -6.18 16.88 20.92
N PRO A 132 -5.81 16.99 19.64
CA PRO A 132 -6.41 17.97 18.75
C PRO A 132 -7.87 17.62 18.48
N ALA A 133 -8.76 18.57 18.79
CA ALA A 133 -10.15 18.52 18.41
C ALA A 133 -10.29 18.62 16.89
N VAL A 134 -10.55 17.49 16.23
CA VAL A 134 -10.73 17.36 14.76
C VAL A 134 -12.05 18.00 14.26
N GLY A 135 -12.70 18.87 15.04
CA GLY A 135 -14.01 19.44 14.71
C GLY A 135 -13.99 20.85 14.12
N SER A 136 -12.94 21.65 14.36
CA SER A 136 -13.00 23.10 14.14
C SER A 136 -12.10 23.66 13.03
N GLU A 137 -11.12 22.90 12.53
CA GLU A 137 -10.24 23.37 11.45
C GLU A 137 -10.84 23.24 10.04
N LEU A 138 -11.78 22.31 9.83
CA LEU A 138 -12.50 22.19 8.55
C LEU A 138 -13.55 23.29 8.33
N ALA A 139 -13.87 24.08 9.36
CA ALA A 139 -14.82 25.19 9.29
C ALA A 139 -14.17 26.55 8.96
N LEU A 140 -12.83 26.65 9.02
CA LEU A 140 -12.10 27.93 8.87
C LEU A 140 -11.31 28.06 7.56
N ALA A 141 -11.04 26.97 6.85
CA ALA A 141 -10.30 27.01 5.58
C ALA A 141 -11.21 27.13 4.34
N ALA A 142 -12.51 26.89 4.46
CA ALA A 142 -13.47 27.07 3.38
C ALA A 142 -14.29 28.33 3.65
N GLY A 143 -13.90 29.45 3.04
CA GLY A 143 -14.68 30.70 3.01
C GLY A 143 -16.01 30.59 2.24
N THR A 144 -16.56 29.39 2.05
CA THR A 144 -17.87 29.12 1.49
C THR A 144 -18.93 29.37 2.56
N ARG A 145 -19.43 30.61 2.59
CA ARG A 145 -20.61 30.97 3.38
C ARG A 145 -21.83 30.19 2.86
N VAL A 146 -22.16 29.08 3.51
CA VAL A 146 -23.41 28.34 3.29
C VAL A 146 -24.58 29.26 3.67
N LYS A 147 -25.35 29.72 2.69
CA LYS A 147 -26.39 30.74 2.91
C LYS A 147 -27.67 30.16 3.53
N LYS A 148 -27.99 28.89 3.26
CA LYS A 148 -29.21 28.24 3.73
C LYS A 148 -29.06 26.72 3.82
N ILE A 149 -29.25 26.17 5.02
CA ILE A 149 -29.35 24.72 5.24
C ILE A 149 -30.81 24.40 5.54
N GLY A 150 -31.44 23.60 4.67
CA GLY A 150 -32.79 23.11 4.86
C GLY A 150 -32.77 21.71 5.47
N VAL A 151 -33.28 21.57 6.70
CA VAL A 151 -33.41 20.27 7.34
C VAL A 151 -34.88 19.88 7.40
N LYS A 152 -35.20 18.72 6.80
CA LYS A 152 -36.52 18.10 6.88
C LYS A 152 -36.42 16.86 7.76
N ILE A 153 -37.17 16.87 8.86
CA ILE A 153 -37.17 15.77 9.83
C ILE A 153 -38.53 15.09 9.77
N SER A 154 -38.53 13.79 9.49
CA SER A 154 -39.74 12.98 9.55
C SER A 154 -39.75 12.19 10.85
N LEU A 155 -40.74 12.48 11.70
CA LEU A 155 -40.90 11.83 13.01
C LEU A 155 -42.08 10.86 12.97
N ASP A 156 -41.96 9.74 13.67
CA ASP A 156 -43.08 8.82 13.86
C ASP A 156 -44.22 9.47 14.69
N ARG A 157 -45.48 9.08 14.41
CA ARG A 157 -46.65 9.60 15.13
C ARG A 157 -46.66 9.28 16.62
N GLY A 158 -45.93 8.25 17.07
CA GLY A 158 -45.81 7.85 18.47
C GLY A 158 -44.82 8.68 19.30
N VAL A 159 -44.12 9.65 18.71
CA VAL A 159 -43.17 10.49 19.44
C VAL A 159 -43.94 11.54 20.27
N PRO A 160 -43.74 11.61 21.61
CA PRO A 160 -44.44 12.57 22.45
C PRO A 160 -44.04 14.02 22.12
N ALA A 161 -45.00 14.94 22.17
CA ALA A 161 -44.80 16.35 21.80
C ALA A 161 -43.66 17.05 22.57
N LYS A 162 -43.40 16.61 23.81
CA LYS A 162 -42.27 17.09 24.61
C LYS A 162 -40.91 16.84 23.93
N LYS A 163 -40.72 15.64 23.35
CA LYS A 163 -39.50 15.29 22.62
C LYS A 163 -39.39 16.03 21.29
N GLU A 164 -40.52 16.37 20.65
CA GLU A 164 -40.50 17.20 19.44
C GLU A 164 -39.93 18.59 19.71
N ALA A 165 -40.29 19.21 20.84
CA ALA A 165 -39.72 20.50 21.25
C ALA A 165 -38.22 20.42 21.53
N GLU A 166 -37.76 19.34 22.19
CA GLU A 166 -36.34 19.08 22.43
C GLU A 166 -35.56 18.90 21.11
N ILE A 167 -36.13 18.19 20.14
CA ILE A 167 -35.51 18.01 18.81
C ILE A 167 -35.45 19.33 18.05
N ARG A 168 -36.50 20.15 18.11
CA ARG A 168 -36.50 21.50 17.49
C ARG A 168 -35.41 22.36 18.09
N ALA A 169 -35.27 22.39 19.41
CA ALA A 169 -34.24 23.15 20.11
C ALA A 169 -32.84 22.68 19.71
N LEU A 170 -32.61 21.36 19.66
CA LEU A 170 -31.31 20.79 19.29
C LEU A 170 -30.91 21.10 17.85
N VAL A 171 -31.87 21.04 16.91
CA VAL A 171 -31.59 21.33 15.49
C VAL A 171 -31.39 22.83 15.27
N LEU A 172 -32.13 23.66 16.00
CA LEU A 172 -31.96 25.12 15.97
C LEU A 172 -30.58 25.52 16.53
N ASP A 173 -30.13 24.88 17.61
CA ASP A 173 -28.80 25.10 18.20
C ASP A 173 -27.68 24.66 17.24
N LEU A 174 -27.86 23.53 16.56
CA LEU A 174 -26.83 22.94 15.69
C LEU A 174 -26.70 23.67 14.34
N ILE A 175 -27.80 24.17 13.77
CA ILE A 175 -27.85 24.66 12.37
C ILE A 175 -28.26 26.13 12.28
N GLY A 176 -28.88 26.69 13.32
CA GLY A 176 -29.40 28.05 13.30
C GLY A 176 -30.64 28.25 12.42
N SER A 177 -31.28 27.18 11.95
CA SER A 177 -32.49 27.24 11.14
C SER A 177 -33.62 26.37 11.70
N GLU A 178 -34.87 26.82 11.55
CA GLU A 178 -36.03 26.05 11.99
C GLU A 178 -36.25 24.83 11.07
N PRO A 179 -36.27 23.59 11.62
CA PRO A 179 -36.49 22.40 10.81
C PRO A 179 -37.96 22.26 10.39
N ALA A 180 -38.19 21.78 9.17
CA ALA A 180 -39.50 21.35 8.72
C ALA A 180 -39.79 19.95 9.30
N ILE A 181 -40.62 19.88 10.34
CA ILE A 181 -41.01 18.62 10.97
C ILE A 181 -42.31 18.12 10.35
N GLU A 182 -42.27 16.91 9.78
CA GLU A 182 -43.44 16.23 9.22
C GLU A 182 -43.71 14.94 10.02
N ARG A 183 -44.94 14.80 10.52
CA ARG A 183 -45.37 13.58 11.22
C ARG A 183 -45.82 12.53 10.22
N VAL A 184 -44.96 11.56 9.95
CA VAL A 184 -45.25 10.46 9.03
C VAL A 184 -45.54 9.23 9.86
N LYS A 185 -46.63 8.51 9.57
CA LYS A 185 -46.85 7.18 10.16
C LYS A 185 -45.81 6.25 9.53
N MET A 186 -44.68 6.03 10.20
CA MET A 186 -43.66 5.16 9.64
C MET A 186 -44.20 3.73 9.72
N PRO A 187 -44.36 3.02 8.59
CA PRO A 187 -44.66 1.61 8.67
C PRO A 187 -43.45 0.96 9.35
N THR A 188 -43.68 0.33 10.51
CA THR A 188 -42.71 -0.56 11.15
C THR A 188 -42.10 -1.43 10.06
N VAL A 189 -40.78 -1.37 9.90
CA VAL A 189 -40.04 -1.96 8.77
C VAL A 189 -40.46 -3.42 8.50
N TRP A 190 -40.81 -4.15 9.56
CA TRP A 190 -41.35 -5.51 9.50
C TRP A 190 -42.71 -5.66 8.83
N HIS A 191 -43.65 -4.73 9.00
CA HIS A 191 -44.97 -4.80 8.36
C HIS A 191 -44.94 -4.49 6.86
N ARG A 192 -43.94 -3.74 6.38
CA ARG A 192 -43.81 -3.41 4.95
C ARG A 192 -43.25 -4.57 4.12
N ILE A 193 -42.47 -5.45 4.75
CA ILE A 193 -41.88 -6.63 4.10
C ILE A 193 -42.86 -7.82 4.10
N TRP A 194 -43.72 -7.93 5.12
CA TRP A 194 -44.59 -9.08 5.32
C TRP A 194 -46.09 -8.85 5.05
N GLY A 195 -46.54 -7.59 4.97
CA GLY A 195 -47.97 -7.26 4.95
C GLY A 195 -48.65 -7.21 3.58
N ASP A 196 -47.91 -7.39 2.49
CA ASP A 196 -48.46 -7.24 1.13
C ASP A 196 -48.27 -8.56 0.35
N PRO A 197 -49.32 -9.41 0.24
CA PRO A 197 -49.20 -10.76 -0.32
C PRO A 197 -48.81 -10.78 -1.81
N GLY A 198 -49.03 -9.67 -2.54
CA GLY A 198 -48.54 -9.48 -3.90
C GLY A 198 -47.03 -9.19 -3.97
N LEU A 199 -46.45 -8.64 -2.90
CA LEU A 199 -45.01 -8.35 -2.82
C LEU A 199 -44.21 -9.59 -2.44
N VAL A 200 -44.75 -10.49 -1.61
CA VAL A 200 -44.04 -11.72 -1.21
C VAL A 200 -43.89 -12.69 -2.39
N SER A 201 -44.92 -12.83 -3.24
CA SER A 201 -44.82 -13.63 -4.47
C SER A 201 -43.92 -12.98 -5.52
N GLY A 202 -43.96 -11.65 -5.66
CA GLY A 202 -43.06 -10.90 -6.53
C GLY A 202 -41.60 -10.89 -6.07
N LEU A 203 -41.35 -10.83 -4.76
CA LEU A 203 -40.01 -10.88 -4.17
C LEU A 203 -39.42 -12.29 -4.25
N ALA A 204 -40.22 -13.33 -4.02
CA ALA A 204 -39.77 -14.71 -4.19
C ALA A 204 -39.37 -15.00 -5.65
N ALA A 205 -40.17 -14.53 -6.62
CA ALA A 205 -39.84 -14.66 -8.04
C ALA A 205 -38.57 -13.87 -8.42
N LYS A 206 -38.41 -12.64 -7.92
CA LYS A 206 -37.21 -11.82 -8.15
C LYS A 206 -35.97 -12.42 -7.47
N ALA A 207 -36.10 -12.97 -6.27
CA ALA A 207 -35.02 -13.65 -5.56
C ALA A 207 -34.60 -14.93 -6.29
N ALA A 208 -35.55 -15.72 -6.79
CA ALA A 208 -35.26 -16.90 -7.60
C ALA A 208 -34.51 -16.54 -8.89
N LEU A 209 -34.93 -15.49 -9.59
CA LEU A 209 -34.23 -14.97 -10.78
C LEU A 209 -32.82 -14.44 -10.44
N ALA A 210 -32.65 -13.75 -9.32
CA ALA A 210 -31.35 -13.26 -8.88
C ALA A 210 -30.39 -14.41 -8.55
N LEU A 211 -30.88 -15.44 -7.85
CA LEU A 211 -30.10 -16.64 -7.54
C LEU A 211 -29.72 -17.43 -8.81
N ALA A 212 -30.63 -17.54 -9.77
CA ALA A 212 -30.32 -18.13 -11.08
C ALA A 212 -29.24 -17.33 -11.81
N GLY A 213 -29.31 -15.99 -11.80
CA GLY A 213 -28.29 -15.12 -12.36
C GLY A 213 -26.91 -15.30 -11.71
N ILE A 214 -26.87 -15.39 -10.38
CA ILE A 214 -25.62 -15.65 -9.62
C ILE A 214 -25.05 -17.03 -9.97
N ALA A 215 -25.90 -18.06 -10.06
CA ALA A 215 -25.46 -19.40 -10.43
C ALA A 215 -24.84 -19.44 -11.84
N VAL A 216 -25.42 -18.74 -12.81
CA VAL A 216 -24.87 -18.62 -14.16
C VAL A 216 -23.55 -17.84 -14.15
N ALA A 217 -23.44 -16.76 -13.37
CA ALA A 217 -22.20 -15.99 -13.25
C ALA A 217 -21.06 -16.81 -12.63
N LEU A 218 -21.35 -17.61 -11.60
CA LEU A 218 -20.39 -18.52 -10.98
C LEU A 218 -19.97 -19.64 -11.93
N LEU A 219 -20.91 -20.19 -12.72
CA LEU A 219 -20.59 -21.17 -13.74
C LEU A 219 -19.68 -20.57 -14.82
N ALA A 220 -19.98 -19.35 -15.29
CA ALA A 220 -19.15 -18.65 -16.27
C ALA A 220 -17.73 -18.38 -15.71
N LEU A 221 -17.63 -17.96 -14.44
CA LEU A 221 -16.35 -17.75 -13.76
C LEU A 221 -15.57 -19.07 -13.63
N TRP A 222 -16.24 -20.18 -13.33
CA TRP A 222 -15.61 -21.50 -13.25
C TRP A 222 -15.12 -22.00 -14.62
N VAL A 223 -15.91 -21.81 -15.69
CA VAL A 223 -15.50 -22.13 -17.06
C VAL A 223 -14.32 -21.25 -17.49
N PHE A 224 -14.36 -19.96 -17.15
CA PHE A 224 -13.30 -19.01 -17.46
C PHE A 224 -11.99 -19.36 -16.74
N THR A 225 -12.03 -19.65 -15.43
CA THR A 225 -10.83 -20.08 -14.67
C THR A 225 -10.27 -21.40 -15.19
N ARG A 226 -11.13 -22.36 -15.58
CA ARG A 226 -10.69 -23.62 -16.19
C ARG A 226 -10.05 -23.42 -17.57
N ALA A 227 -10.60 -22.53 -18.39
CA ALA A 227 -10.04 -22.18 -19.69
C ALA A 227 -8.68 -21.47 -19.53
N PHE A 228 -8.57 -20.52 -18.59
CA PHE A 228 -7.32 -19.84 -18.27
C PHE A 228 -6.25 -20.78 -17.76
N ASN A 229 -6.59 -21.71 -16.86
CA ASN A 229 -5.64 -22.71 -16.36
C ASN A 229 -5.13 -23.63 -17.50
N LYS A 230 -6.02 -24.03 -18.42
CA LYS A 230 -5.63 -24.80 -19.61
C LYS A 230 -4.76 -24.00 -20.59
N MET A 231 -4.93 -22.67 -20.64
CA MET A 231 -4.11 -21.79 -21.47
C MET A 231 -2.74 -21.52 -20.83
N GLY A 232 -2.67 -21.36 -19.50
CA GLY A 232 -1.41 -21.27 -18.75
C GLY A 232 -0.51 -22.48 -19.01
N GLN A 233 -1.05 -23.70 -18.89
CA GLN A 233 -0.30 -24.92 -19.21
C GLN A 233 0.19 -25.01 -20.65
N LYS A 234 -0.51 -24.37 -21.61
CA LYS A 234 -0.05 -24.31 -23.00
C LYS A 234 1.04 -23.24 -23.19
N ILE A 235 0.98 -22.14 -22.45
CA ILE A 235 2.00 -21.10 -22.46
C ILE A 235 3.29 -21.65 -21.85
N ASP A 236 3.23 -22.35 -20.71
CA ASP A 236 4.41 -22.95 -20.09
C ASP A 236 5.10 -23.93 -21.06
N LYS A 237 4.32 -24.82 -21.70
CA LYS A 237 4.85 -25.74 -22.72
C LYS A 237 5.35 -25.02 -23.98
N ALA A 238 4.73 -23.91 -24.37
CA ALA A 238 5.18 -23.13 -25.53
C ALA A 238 6.45 -22.32 -25.22
N VAL A 239 6.61 -21.86 -23.97
CA VAL A 239 7.82 -21.22 -23.45
C VAL A 239 8.97 -22.22 -23.40
N ASP A 240 8.70 -23.49 -23.03
CA ASP A 240 9.69 -24.57 -23.07
C ASP A 240 10.08 -25.00 -24.50
N LEU A 241 9.18 -24.82 -25.48
CA LEU A 241 9.38 -25.21 -26.89
C LEU A 241 9.94 -24.09 -27.76
N LEU A 242 9.93 -22.84 -27.29
CA LEU A 242 10.73 -21.81 -27.91
C LEU A 242 12.19 -22.21 -27.66
N PRO A 243 12.98 -22.54 -28.71
CA PRO A 243 14.40 -22.79 -28.51
C PRO A 243 14.91 -21.57 -27.77
N ALA A 244 15.62 -21.79 -26.66
CA ALA A 244 16.30 -20.74 -25.93
C ALA A 244 17.18 -19.97 -26.91
N ARG A 245 16.60 -18.97 -27.60
CA ARG A 245 17.32 -17.84 -28.13
C ARG A 245 17.94 -17.30 -26.87
N GLY A 246 19.24 -17.56 -26.69
CA GLY A 246 20.03 -17.30 -25.49
C GLY A 246 20.14 -15.83 -25.11
N LEU A 247 19.09 -15.05 -25.35
CA LEU A 247 18.79 -13.82 -24.65
C LEU A 247 18.41 -14.25 -23.25
N ASP A 248 19.43 -14.42 -22.42
CA ASP A 248 19.25 -14.40 -20.98
C ASP A 248 18.30 -13.22 -20.69
N PRO A 249 17.15 -13.42 -20.01
CA PRO A 249 16.21 -12.32 -19.71
C PRO A 249 16.89 -11.17 -18.95
N TYR A 250 18.11 -11.39 -18.47
CA TYR A 250 18.96 -10.43 -17.80
C TYR A 250 20.10 -9.87 -18.65
N GLU A 251 20.17 -10.13 -19.97
CA GLU A 251 21.12 -9.46 -20.85
C GLU A 251 21.01 -7.93 -20.72
N GLY A 252 22.09 -7.29 -20.30
CA GLY A 252 22.16 -5.85 -20.04
C GLY A 252 21.79 -5.40 -18.62
N ARG A 253 21.33 -6.32 -17.75
CA ARG A 253 21.08 -6.01 -16.34
C ARG A 253 22.30 -6.35 -15.48
N PHE A 254 22.55 -5.50 -14.49
CA PHE A 254 23.54 -5.81 -13.45
C PHE A 254 23.01 -6.93 -12.56
N LEU A 255 23.61 -8.11 -12.66
CA LEU A 255 23.27 -9.28 -11.86
C LEU A 255 24.44 -9.70 -10.96
N ILE A 256 24.06 -10.16 -9.76
CA ILE A 256 24.90 -10.86 -8.79
C ILE A 256 24.56 -12.34 -8.91
N ASP A 257 25.50 -13.14 -9.39
CA ASP A 257 25.33 -14.58 -9.64
C ASP A 257 25.59 -15.38 -8.36
N VAL A 258 24.51 -15.66 -7.63
CA VAL A 258 24.54 -16.53 -6.45
C VAL A 258 23.78 -17.83 -6.77
N PRO A 259 24.45 -19.00 -6.74
CA PRO A 259 23.78 -20.26 -6.97
C PRO A 259 22.78 -20.56 -5.86
N LEU A 260 21.64 -21.16 -6.21
CA LEU A 260 20.52 -21.41 -5.29
C LEU A 260 20.95 -22.19 -4.03
N GLN A 261 21.91 -23.11 -4.17
CA GLN A 261 22.45 -23.92 -3.06
C GLN A 261 23.19 -23.08 -2.01
N LYS A 262 23.66 -21.89 -2.37
CA LYS A 262 24.41 -20.99 -1.49
C LYS A 262 23.59 -19.84 -0.93
N ILE A 263 22.28 -19.82 -1.16
CA ILE A 263 21.41 -18.73 -0.66
C ILE A 263 21.37 -18.68 0.87
N GLY A 264 21.49 -19.81 1.56
CA GLY A 264 21.63 -19.84 3.02
C GLY A 264 22.88 -19.11 3.52
N LEU A 265 23.98 -19.15 2.77
CA LEU A 265 25.20 -18.41 3.08
C LEU A 265 25.02 -16.92 2.79
N LEU A 266 24.38 -16.56 1.67
CA LEU A 266 24.03 -15.18 1.37
C LEU A 266 23.17 -14.58 2.49
N HIS A 267 22.17 -15.32 2.96
CA HIS A 267 21.37 -14.97 4.13
C HIS A 267 22.28 -14.75 5.35
N PHE A 268 23.18 -15.68 5.67
CA PHE A 268 24.10 -15.53 6.80
C PHE A 268 24.97 -14.26 6.70
N LEU A 269 25.45 -13.91 5.50
CA LEU A 269 26.26 -12.71 5.28
C LEU A 269 25.46 -11.42 5.43
N LEU A 270 24.21 -11.40 4.96
CA LEU A 270 23.39 -10.20 4.91
C LEU A 270 22.43 -10.05 6.09
N HIS A 271 22.23 -11.07 6.92
CA HIS A 271 21.24 -10.99 8.01
C HIS A 271 21.59 -9.93 9.07
N GLN A 272 22.87 -9.54 9.17
CA GLN A 272 23.33 -8.51 10.11
C GLN A 272 23.33 -7.11 9.50
N GLU A 273 23.25 -7.02 8.18
CA GLU A 273 23.23 -5.76 7.46
C GLU A 273 21.87 -5.06 7.64
N PRO A 274 21.85 -3.72 7.60
CA PRO A 274 20.62 -2.95 7.67
C PRO A 274 19.75 -3.18 6.40
N ALA A 275 18.44 -2.99 6.51
CA ALA A 275 17.48 -3.30 5.46
C ALA A 275 17.76 -2.55 4.15
N GLU A 276 18.32 -1.34 4.25
CA GLU A 276 18.71 -0.51 3.12
C GLU A 276 19.82 -1.14 2.28
N ASN A 277 20.83 -1.74 2.94
CA ASN A 277 21.93 -2.41 2.24
C ASN A 277 21.44 -3.68 1.55
N ILE A 278 20.53 -4.42 2.19
CA ILE A 278 19.91 -5.61 1.61
C ILE A 278 19.06 -5.24 0.39
N ALA A 279 18.29 -4.14 0.48
CA ALA A 279 17.50 -3.61 -0.63
C ALA A 279 18.37 -3.19 -1.84
N MET A 280 19.65 -2.87 -1.65
CA MET A 280 20.58 -2.65 -2.76
C MET A 280 20.98 -3.95 -3.47
N VAL A 281 20.99 -5.10 -2.78
CA VAL A 281 21.42 -6.38 -3.35
C VAL A 281 20.27 -7.13 -4.01
N VAL A 282 19.10 -7.15 -3.35
CA VAL A 282 17.94 -7.97 -3.72
C VAL A 282 17.50 -7.80 -5.18
N PRO A 283 17.39 -6.58 -5.75
CA PRO A 283 16.98 -6.40 -7.15
C PRO A 283 17.95 -6.97 -8.18
N HIS A 284 19.21 -7.16 -7.79
CA HIS A 284 20.28 -7.69 -8.64
C HIS A 284 20.46 -9.20 -8.51
N LEU A 285 19.68 -9.87 -7.66
CA LEU A 285 19.63 -11.33 -7.61
C LEU A 285 18.71 -11.87 -8.71
N ARG A 286 19.05 -13.05 -9.23
CA ARG A 286 18.17 -13.82 -10.11
C ARG A 286 16.83 -14.11 -9.42
N ASP A 287 15.75 -14.26 -10.18
CA ASP A 287 14.39 -14.33 -9.62
C ASP A 287 14.18 -15.50 -8.64
N ASP A 288 14.78 -16.65 -8.93
CA ASP A 288 14.81 -17.84 -8.09
C ASP A 288 15.60 -17.60 -6.80
N ALA A 289 16.83 -17.11 -6.92
CA ALA A 289 17.68 -16.72 -5.80
C ALA A 289 17.02 -15.67 -4.90
N ARG A 290 16.38 -14.67 -5.50
CA ARG A 290 15.69 -13.57 -4.83
C ARG A 290 14.53 -14.06 -3.98
N ARG A 291 13.67 -14.94 -4.53
CA ARG A 291 12.55 -15.54 -3.79
C ARG A 291 13.06 -16.38 -2.62
N ALA A 292 13.99 -17.29 -2.88
CA ALA A 292 14.57 -18.13 -1.84
C ALA A 292 15.25 -17.31 -0.72
N PHE A 293 15.91 -16.21 -1.07
CA PHE A 293 16.54 -15.32 -0.09
C PHE A 293 15.50 -14.60 0.78
N LEU A 294 14.44 -14.05 0.19
CA LEU A 294 13.36 -13.37 0.93
C LEU A 294 12.57 -14.33 1.83
N GLU A 295 12.44 -15.60 1.46
CA GLU A 295 11.81 -16.64 2.28
C GLU A 295 12.64 -17.01 3.52
N LEU A 296 13.96 -16.83 3.48
CA LEU A 296 14.84 -17.10 4.63
C LEU A 296 14.87 -15.94 5.64
N LEU A 297 14.49 -14.73 5.23
CA LEU A 297 14.48 -13.57 6.12
C LEU A 297 13.29 -13.62 7.10
N PRO A 298 13.47 -13.15 8.34
CA PRO A 298 12.34 -12.91 9.25
C PRO A 298 11.31 -11.98 8.61
N GLN A 299 10.03 -12.22 8.87
CA GLN A 299 8.92 -11.49 8.23
C GLN A 299 9.04 -9.98 8.44
N GLU A 300 9.43 -9.55 9.65
CA GLU A 300 9.61 -8.15 10.01
C GLU A 300 10.69 -7.51 9.12
N LYS A 301 11.82 -8.19 8.97
CA LYS A 301 12.95 -7.71 8.17
C LYS A 301 12.63 -7.69 6.67
N THR A 302 11.85 -8.65 6.18
CA THR A 302 11.37 -8.67 4.80
C THR A 302 10.52 -7.43 4.49
N VAL A 303 9.62 -7.03 5.40
CA VAL A 303 8.79 -5.81 5.22
C VAL A 303 9.67 -4.56 5.16
N GLU A 304 10.69 -4.44 6.02
CA GLU A 304 11.63 -3.31 6.00
C GLU A 304 12.45 -3.24 4.71
N VAL A 305 12.90 -4.39 4.19
CA VAL A 305 13.60 -4.48 2.91
C VAL A 305 12.68 -4.07 1.77
N LEU A 306 11.43 -4.54 1.75
CA LEU A 306 10.44 -4.16 0.73
C LEU A 306 10.10 -2.66 0.79
N ALA A 307 9.96 -2.09 1.98
CA ALA A 307 9.76 -0.65 2.16
C ALA A 307 10.98 0.16 1.66
N SER A 308 12.19 -0.36 1.87
CA SER A 308 13.42 0.25 1.39
C SER A 308 13.55 0.21 -0.14
N LEU A 309 12.98 -0.81 -0.80
CA LEU A 309 12.94 -0.94 -2.26
C LEU A 309 11.98 0.05 -2.93
N GLU A 310 10.96 0.55 -2.22
CA GLU A 310 10.07 1.60 -2.73
C GLU A 310 10.83 2.92 -2.94
N SER A 311 11.83 3.18 -2.09
CA SER A 311 12.66 4.38 -2.21
C SER A 311 13.62 4.25 -3.41
N VAL A 312 13.43 5.09 -4.43
CA VAL A 312 14.36 5.16 -5.58
C VAL A 312 15.69 5.74 -5.10
N ARG A 313 16.75 4.92 -5.14
CA ARG A 313 18.10 5.33 -4.80
C ARG A 313 19.00 5.24 -6.03
N PHE A 314 19.72 6.31 -6.31
CA PHE A 314 20.74 6.29 -7.35
C PHE A 314 22.05 5.80 -6.73
N VAL A 315 22.49 4.64 -7.18
CA VAL A 315 23.77 4.04 -6.77
C VAL A 315 24.69 4.06 -7.98
N GLU A 316 25.90 4.56 -7.78
CA GLU A 316 26.90 4.58 -8.84
C GLU A 316 27.28 3.14 -9.24
N LYS A 317 27.52 2.95 -10.54
CA LYS A 317 27.84 1.64 -11.11
C LYS A 317 29.06 1.00 -10.44
N ASP A 318 30.09 1.78 -10.15
CA ASP A 318 31.32 1.30 -9.52
C ASP A 318 31.07 0.74 -8.10
N VAL A 319 30.13 1.33 -7.36
CA VAL A 319 29.74 0.85 -6.03
C VAL A 319 29.02 -0.49 -6.15
N LEU A 320 28.11 -0.64 -7.12
CA LEU A 320 27.44 -1.90 -7.41
C LEU A 320 28.44 -2.98 -7.83
N GLU A 321 29.40 -2.67 -8.70
CA GLU A 321 30.45 -3.61 -9.14
C GLU A 321 31.30 -4.11 -7.97
N ARG A 322 31.70 -3.22 -7.05
CA ARG A 322 32.41 -3.61 -5.82
C ARG A 322 31.56 -4.51 -4.94
N LEU A 323 30.29 -4.15 -4.73
CA LEU A 323 29.35 -4.92 -3.93
C LEU A 323 29.14 -6.32 -4.51
N LYS A 324 28.97 -6.43 -5.82
CA LYS A 324 28.87 -7.71 -6.53
C LYS A 324 30.12 -8.56 -6.30
N ASN A 325 31.30 -8.03 -6.59
CA ASN A 325 32.55 -8.77 -6.47
C ASN A 325 32.79 -9.23 -5.03
N GLU A 326 32.44 -8.40 -4.04
CA GLU A 326 32.55 -8.76 -2.63
C GLU A 326 31.56 -9.86 -2.22
N ILE A 327 30.29 -9.75 -2.63
CA ILE A 327 29.27 -10.76 -2.31
C ILE A 327 29.59 -12.08 -3.01
N GLU A 328 29.84 -12.06 -4.32
CA GLU A 328 30.21 -13.26 -5.08
C GLU A 328 31.52 -13.86 -4.56
N GLY A 329 32.50 -13.01 -4.23
CA GLY A 329 33.75 -13.42 -3.60
C GLY A 329 33.50 -14.13 -2.27
N ARG A 330 32.79 -13.51 -1.33
CA ARG A 330 32.50 -14.13 -0.01
C ARG A 330 31.67 -15.41 -0.13
N VAL A 331 30.69 -15.44 -1.03
CA VAL A 331 29.83 -16.60 -1.27
C VAL A 331 30.61 -17.74 -1.96
N ASN A 332 31.53 -17.42 -2.87
CA ASN A 332 32.32 -18.42 -3.58
C ASN A 332 33.57 -18.87 -2.82
N SER A 333 34.16 -18.01 -2.01
CA SER A 333 35.31 -18.30 -1.16
C SER A 333 34.93 -18.99 0.15
N ALA A 334 33.66 -18.96 0.56
CA ALA A 334 33.19 -19.77 1.67
C ALA A 334 33.26 -21.26 1.30
N VAL A 335 34.36 -21.88 1.72
CA VAL A 335 34.55 -23.33 1.67
C VAL A 335 34.12 -23.90 3.01
N GLY A 336 33.19 -24.85 3.00
CA GLY A 336 32.66 -25.50 4.20
C GLY A 336 31.14 -25.44 4.30
N GLY A 337 30.63 -25.71 5.50
CA GLY A 337 29.20 -25.82 5.77
C GLY A 337 28.72 -27.26 5.86
N LEU A 338 27.47 -27.40 6.29
CA LEU A 338 26.87 -28.70 6.62
C LEU A 338 26.85 -29.66 5.43
N GLU A 339 26.63 -29.16 4.21
CA GLU A 339 26.61 -30.00 3.01
C GLU A 339 27.98 -30.60 2.68
N GLN A 340 29.05 -29.82 2.82
CA GLN A 340 30.39 -30.32 2.57
C GLN A 340 30.81 -31.32 3.64
N ILE A 341 30.44 -31.08 4.91
CA ILE A 341 30.62 -32.04 6.00
C ILE A 341 29.82 -33.32 5.70
N ALA A 342 28.56 -33.20 5.29
CA ALA A 342 27.72 -34.35 4.95
C ALA A 342 28.34 -35.18 3.82
N LYS A 343 28.81 -34.51 2.75
CA LYS A 343 29.47 -35.16 1.62
C LYS A 343 30.78 -35.85 2.01
N ILE A 344 31.59 -35.25 2.89
CA ILE A 344 32.81 -35.86 3.41
C ILE A 344 32.47 -37.10 4.25
N VAL A 345 31.52 -36.97 5.19
CA VAL A 345 31.08 -38.06 6.08
C VAL A 345 30.43 -39.19 5.27
N GLU A 346 29.70 -38.87 4.21
CA GLU A 346 29.14 -39.84 3.28
C GLU A 346 30.22 -40.54 2.43
N GLY A 347 31.30 -39.85 2.09
CA GLY A 347 32.45 -40.45 1.41
C GLY A 347 33.28 -41.41 2.27
N THR A 348 33.08 -41.40 3.60
CA THR A 348 33.79 -42.30 4.52
C THR A 348 33.13 -43.68 4.64
N GLU A 349 33.93 -44.70 4.96
CA GLU A 349 33.47 -46.07 5.22
C GLU A 349 32.44 -46.12 6.36
N LEU A 350 31.53 -47.10 6.32
CA LEU A 350 30.42 -47.23 7.28
C LEU A 350 30.90 -47.26 8.75
N ALA A 351 32.00 -47.94 9.04
CA ALA A 351 32.58 -48.00 10.38
C ALA A 351 33.04 -46.61 10.86
N SER A 352 33.91 -45.95 10.08
CA SER A 352 34.41 -44.60 10.37
C SER A 352 33.30 -43.55 10.43
N ARG A 353 32.28 -43.68 9.57
CA ARG A 353 31.10 -42.79 9.58
C ARG A 353 30.37 -42.87 10.91
N SER A 354 30.11 -44.08 11.41
CA SER A 354 29.42 -44.27 12.69
C SER A 354 30.21 -43.69 13.87
N GLU A 355 31.55 -43.86 13.85
CA GLU A 355 32.44 -43.31 14.85
C GLU A 355 32.47 -41.76 14.82
N ILE A 356 32.62 -41.16 13.64
CA ILE A 356 32.57 -39.69 13.46
C ILE A 356 31.23 -39.14 13.97
N LEU A 357 30.13 -39.85 13.70
CA LEU A 357 28.80 -39.46 14.16
C LEU A 357 28.64 -39.57 15.68
N GLU A 358 29.19 -40.58 16.35
CA GLU A 358 29.22 -40.67 17.82
C GLU A 358 30.06 -39.57 18.46
N ILE A 359 31.22 -39.26 17.89
CA ILE A 359 32.08 -38.16 18.34
C ILE A 359 31.35 -36.82 18.18
N LEU A 360 30.67 -36.60 17.04
CA LEU A 360 29.86 -35.40 16.82
C LEU A 360 28.69 -35.31 17.82
N LYS A 361 28.02 -36.44 18.12
CA LYS A 361 26.91 -36.49 19.08
C LYS A 361 27.33 -36.08 20.48
N SER A 362 28.52 -36.50 20.92
CA SER A 362 29.05 -36.16 22.25
C SER A 362 29.61 -34.74 22.33
N ARG A 363 30.27 -34.24 21.27
CA ARG A 363 30.95 -32.93 21.31
C ARG A 363 30.07 -31.76 20.84
N LYS A 364 29.23 -31.96 19.83
CA LYS A 364 28.41 -30.91 19.19
C LYS A 364 27.04 -31.49 18.79
N PRO A 365 26.13 -31.71 19.74
CA PRO A 365 24.84 -32.37 19.48
C PRO A 365 23.98 -31.63 18.46
N GLU A 366 24.07 -30.30 18.37
CA GLU A 366 23.37 -29.49 17.36
C GLU A 366 23.84 -29.79 15.93
N LEU A 367 25.16 -29.86 15.72
CA LEU A 367 25.74 -30.19 14.42
C LEU A 367 25.41 -31.63 14.02
N TYR A 368 25.40 -32.54 14.99
CA TYR A 368 24.97 -33.93 14.78
C TYR A 368 23.51 -34.00 14.31
N ALA A 369 22.58 -33.28 14.97
CA ALA A 369 21.17 -33.28 14.59
C ALA A 369 20.96 -32.73 13.17
N ALA A 370 21.63 -31.63 12.83
CA ALA A 370 21.57 -31.04 11.49
C ALA A 370 22.16 -31.99 10.43
N LEU A 371 23.29 -32.64 10.72
CA LEU A 371 23.96 -33.56 9.81
C LEU A 371 23.14 -34.84 9.60
N GLN A 372 22.54 -35.36 10.66
CA GLN A 372 21.70 -36.56 10.62
C GLN A 372 20.47 -36.35 9.73
N GLY A 373 19.82 -35.19 9.81
CA GLY A 373 18.70 -34.84 8.93
C GLY A 373 19.09 -34.89 7.45
N ARG A 374 20.26 -34.33 7.09
CA ARG A 374 20.77 -34.36 5.70
C ARG A 374 21.17 -35.74 5.21
N LEU A 375 21.80 -36.55 6.06
CA LEU A 375 22.18 -37.92 5.70
C LEU A 375 20.95 -38.83 5.47
N LEU A 376 19.85 -38.59 6.20
CA LEU A 376 18.59 -39.31 6.00
C LEU A 376 17.91 -38.93 4.68
N GLU A 377 17.94 -37.65 4.32
CA GLU A 377 17.41 -37.14 3.04
C GLU A 377 18.11 -37.80 1.84
N PHE A 378 19.44 -37.96 1.92
CA PHE A 378 20.23 -38.60 0.85
C PHE A 378 19.95 -40.11 0.72
N LYS A 379 19.76 -40.80 1.85
CA LYS A 379 19.43 -42.23 1.86
C LYS A 379 18.04 -42.51 1.25
N GLY A 380 17.12 -41.54 1.32
CA GLY A 380 15.76 -41.67 0.78
C GLY A 380 15.68 -41.64 -0.76
N THR A 381 16.63 -41.00 -1.44
CA THR A 381 16.61 -40.84 -2.91
C THR A 381 17.50 -41.86 -3.65
N GLY A 382 18.53 -42.41 -2.99
CA GLY A 382 19.50 -43.33 -3.60
C GLY A 382 19.06 -44.80 -3.73
N GLY A 383 17.89 -45.18 -3.23
CA GLY A 383 17.44 -46.59 -3.20
C GLY A 383 16.71 -47.09 -4.45
N MET A 384 16.32 -46.22 -5.39
CA MET A 384 15.75 -46.63 -6.67
C MET A 384 16.83 -46.86 -7.71
N THR A 385 17.71 -47.83 -7.45
CA THR A 385 18.59 -48.34 -8.51
C THR A 385 17.72 -48.97 -9.58
N HIS A 386 17.82 -48.43 -10.80
CA HIS A 386 17.35 -49.04 -12.04
C HIS A 386 17.63 -50.54 -12.04
N GLY A 387 16.56 -51.34 -11.92
CA GLY A 387 16.60 -52.73 -12.35
C GLY A 387 16.88 -52.74 -13.85
N ARG A 388 17.98 -53.40 -14.22
CA ARG A 388 18.40 -53.64 -15.60
C ARG A 388 17.34 -54.35 -16.42
#